data_AF-A0A101HFW4-F1
#
_entry.id   AF-A0A101HFW4-F1
#
_cell.length_a   1.000
_cell.length_b   1.000
_cell.length_c   1.000
_cell.angle_alpha   90.00
_cell.angle_beta   90.00
_cell.angle_gamma   90.00
#
_symmetry.space_group_name_H-M   'P 1'
#
loop_
_entity.id
_entity.type
_entity.pdbx_description
1 polymer ?
#
loop_
_entity_poly.entity_id
_entity_poly.type
_entity_poly.pdbx_seq_one_letter_code
_entity_poly.pdbx_strand_id
1 'polypeptide(L)'
;AANGPRESDFIKVKEYLNKNYAENLKENSYWVHILDQLYFYGEDMHTGYIDAVNAMTPQDVQQFANELLSQGNLKTIIMVP
;
A
#
# COMPACT_ATOMS: atom_id res chain seq x y z
N ALA A 1 -3.58 14.91 8.32
CA ALA A 1 -2.13 14.62 8.23
C ALA A 1 -1.35 15.82 7.67
N ALA A 2 -1.11 16.86 8.49
CA ALA A 2 -0.54 18.12 8.00
C ALA A 2 0.92 18.02 7.52
N ASN A 3 1.73 17.10 8.07
CA ASN A 3 3.19 17.08 7.82
C ASN A 3 3.66 15.99 6.85
N GLY A 4 2.75 15.13 6.35
CA GLY A 4 3.13 13.97 5.53
C GLY A 4 4.06 12.97 6.26
N PRO A 5 4.58 11.96 5.54
CA PRO A 5 5.62 11.08 6.09
C PRO A 5 6.96 11.82 6.20
N ARG A 6 7.80 11.42 7.16
CA ARG A 6 9.20 11.84 7.17
C ARG A 6 9.90 11.30 5.92
N GLU A 7 10.69 12.13 5.26
CA GLU A 7 11.37 11.75 4.01
C GLU A 7 12.19 10.45 4.15
N SER A 8 12.94 10.32 5.25
CA SER A 8 13.74 9.13 5.53
C SER A 8 12.91 7.86 5.74
N ASP A 9 11.70 7.97 6.29
CA ASP A 9 10.80 6.82 6.43
C ASP A 9 10.19 6.46 5.08
N PHE A 10 9.77 7.46 4.29
CA PHE A 10 9.21 7.25 2.96
C PHE A 10 10.19 6.51 2.04
N ILE A 11 11.44 6.96 2.01
CA ILE A 11 12.50 6.31 1.21
C ILE A 11 12.68 4.85 1.64
N LYS A 12 12.81 4.59 2.95
CA LYS A 12 12.98 3.22 3.47
C LYS A 12 11.82 2.30 3.14
N VAL A 13 10.58 2.80 3.23
CA VAL A 13 9.39 2.02 2.86
C VAL A 13 9.41 1.72 1.36
N LYS A 14 9.74 2.69 0.51
CA LYS A 14 9.83 2.50 -0.95
C LYS A 14 10.90 1.47 -1.34
N GLU A 15 12.08 1.53 -0.70
CA GLU A 15 13.15 0.53 -0.86
C GLU A 15 12.67 -0.87 -0.42
N TYR A 16 12.02 -0.96 0.74
CA TYR A 16 11.47 -2.21 1.23
C TYR A 16 10.42 -2.79 0.28
N LEU A 17 9.49 -1.98 -0.24
CA LEU A 17 8.47 -2.42 -1.19
C LEU A 17 9.07 -2.95 -2.49
N ASN A 18 10.09 -2.28 -3.03
CA ASN A 18 10.84 -2.75 -4.21
C ASN A 18 11.51 -4.10 -3.95
N LYS A 19 12.22 -4.22 -2.81
CA LYS A 19 12.89 -5.47 -2.43
C LYS A 19 11.89 -6.61 -2.22
N ASN A 20 10.80 -6.35 -1.50
CA ASN A 20 9.78 -7.34 -1.21
C ASN A 20 9.10 -7.82 -2.49
N TYR A 21 8.82 -6.91 -3.43
CA TYR A 21 8.29 -7.28 -4.74
C TYR A 21 9.22 -8.23 -5.51
N ALA A 22 10.52 -7.93 -5.54
CA ALA A 22 11.50 -8.80 -6.21
C ALA A 22 11.55 -10.22 -5.61
N GLU A 23 11.35 -10.37 -4.30
CA GLU A 23 11.24 -11.68 -3.66
C GLU A 23 9.89 -12.35 -3.97
N ASN A 24 8.77 -11.62 -3.89
CA ASN A 24 7.44 -12.14 -4.18
C ASN A 24 7.31 -12.75 -5.59
N LEU A 25 7.99 -12.19 -6.59
CA LEU A 25 7.98 -12.75 -7.96
C LEU A 25 8.51 -14.19 -8.04
N LYS A 26 9.26 -14.65 -7.03
CA LYS A 26 9.80 -16.01 -6.94
C LYS A 26 8.89 -16.98 -6.17
N GLU A 27 7.86 -16.46 -5.50
CA GLU A 27 7.01 -17.22 -4.59
C GLU A 27 5.69 -17.65 -5.24
N ASN A 28 5.38 -18.95 -5.18
CA ASN A 28 4.11 -19.46 -5.74
C ASN A 28 2.88 -18.87 -5.04
N SER A 29 2.98 -18.58 -3.74
CA SER A 29 1.91 -17.96 -2.97
C SER A 29 1.51 -16.58 -3.50
N TYR A 30 2.48 -15.80 -4.00
CA TYR A 30 2.21 -14.52 -4.64
C TYR A 30 1.39 -14.72 -5.92
N TRP A 31 1.81 -15.62 -6.80
CA TRP A 31 1.11 -15.87 -8.07
C TRP A 31 -0.30 -16.44 -7.87
N VAL A 32 -0.48 -17.35 -6.90
CA VAL A 32 -1.81 -17.83 -6.51
C VAL A 32 -2.69 -16.67 -6.04
N HIS A 33 -2.15 -15.77 -5.20
CA HIS A 33 -2.89 -14.60 -4.77
C HIS A 33 -3.29 -13.67 -5.93
N ILE A 34 -2.39 -13.41 -6.89
CA ILE A 34 -2.70 -12.61 -8.09
C ILE A 34 -3.85 -13.25 -8.89
N LEU A 35 -3.82 -14.57 -9.08
CA LEU A 35 -4.88 -15.29 -9.78
C LEU A 35 -6.21 -15.26 -9.01
N ASP A 36 -6.17 -15.40 -7.68
CA ASP A 36 -7.36 -15.31 -6.84
C ASP A 36 -8.00 -13.92 -6.93
N GLN A 37 -7.21 -12.84 -6.86
CA GLN A 37 -7.73 -11.47 -7.00
C GLN A 37 -8.39 -11.24 -8.36
N LEU A 38 -7.71 -11.69 -9.42
CA LEU A 38 -8.23 -11.55 -10.77
C LEU A 38 -9.50 -12.38 -11.00
N TYR A 39 -9.56 -13.61 -10.48
CA TYR A 39 -10.70 -14.49 -10.66
C TYR A 39 -11.93 -14.06 -9.85
N PHE A 40 -11.76 -13.74 -8.57
CA PHE A 40 -12.88 -13.46 -7.67
C PHE A 40 -13.34 -12.00 -7.72
N TYR A 41 -12.43 -11.06 -7.94
CA TYR A 41 -12.73 -9.62 -7.87
C TYR A 41 -12.51 -8.90 -9.22
N GLY A 42 -11.92 -9.56 -10.22
CA GLY A 42 -11.61 -8.94 -11.51
C GLY A 42 -10.46 -7.92 -11.44
N GLU A 43 -9.68 -7.95 -10.35
CA GLU A 43 -8.63 -6.97 -10.07
C GLU A 43 -7.25 -7.50 -10.48
N ASP A 44 -6.58 -6.80 -11.40
CA ASP A 44 -5.17 -7.07 -11.71
C ASP A 44 -4.27 -6.34 -10.71
N MET A 45 -3.77 -7.10 -9.74
CA MET A 45 -2.90 -6.59 -8.66
C MET A 45 -1.41 -6.71 -9.01
N HIS A 46 -1.07 -7.14 -10.22
CA HIS A 46 0.32 -7.34 -10.65
C HIS A 46 0.77 -6.28 -11.64
N THR A 47 0.03 -6.11 -12.74
CA THR A 47 0.43 -5.22 -13.83
C THR A 47 0.54 -3.78 -13.33
N GLY A 48 1.72 -3.17 -13.50
CA GLY A 48 1.97 -1.77 -13.13
C GLY A 48 2.19 -1.52 -11.63
N TYR A 49 2.15 -2.55 -10.77
CA TYR A 49 2.36 -2.38 -9.33
C TYR A 49 3.69 -1.67 -9.01
N ILE A 50 4.79 -2.15 -9.59
CA ILE A 50 6.12 -1.62 -9.29
C ILE A 50 6.32 -0.21 -9.85
N ASP A 51 5.71 0.08 -11.00
CA ASP A 51 5.72 1.42 -11.60
C ASP A 51 4.95 2.40 -10.72
N ALA A 52 3.80 2.01 -10.18
CA ALA A 52 3.04 2.81 -9.23
C ALA A 52 3.84 3.09 -7.94
N VAL A 53 4.49 2.08 -7.37
CA VAL A 53 5.38 2.25 -6.20
C VAL A 53 6.50 3.24 -6.52
N ASN A 54 7.09 3.12 -7.71
CA ASN A 54 8.21 3.96 -8.13
C ASN A 54 7.81 5.39 -8.52
N ALA A 55 6.58 5.61 -8.97
CA ALA A 55 6.03 6.93 -9.24
C ALA A 55 5.55 7.67 -7.98
N MET A 56 5.19 6.95 -6.92
CA MET A 56 4.65 7.52 -5.68
C MET A 56 5.60 8.55 -5.04
N THR A 57 5.00 9.61 -4.49
CA THR A 57 5.64 10.71 -3.77
C THR A 57 5.14 10.81 -2.32
N PRO A 58 5.88 11.50 -1.42
CA PRO A 58 5.39 11.80 -0.08
C PRO A 58 4.07 12.59 -0.06
N GLN A 59 3.84 13.42 -1.09
CA GLN A 59 2.64 14.24 -1.23
C GLN A 59 1.40 13.39 -1.48
N ASP A 60 1.52 12.32 -2.29
CA ASP A 60 0.41 11.40 -2.56
C ASP A 60 -0.07 10.73 -1.28
N VAL A 61 0.88 10.27 -0.44
CA VAL A 61 0.59 9.67 0.87
C VAL A 61 -0.07 10.68 1.81
N GLN A 62 0.42 11.92 1.82
CA GLN A 62 -0.16 12.98 2.63
C GLN A 62 -1.60 13.30 2.21
N GLN A 63 -1.83 13.45 0.91
CA GLN A 63 -3.14 13.78 0.36
C GLN A 63 -4.14 12.65 0.64
N PHE A 64 -3.78 11.40 0.34
CA PHE A 64 -4.62 10.25 0.62
C PHE A 64 -4.97 10.16 2.12
N ALA A 65 -4.00 10.35 3.01
CA ALA A 65 -4.26 10.34 4.45
C ALA A 65 -5.18 11.49 4.89
N ASN A 66 -5.07 12.68 4.30
CA ASN A 66 -5.99 13.79 4.57
C ASN A 66 -7.41 13.44 4.13
N GLU A 67 -7.58 12.95 2.90
CA GLU A 67 -8.88 12.53 2.36
C GLU A 67 -9.50 11.43 3.22
N LEU A 68 -8.75 10.36 3.52
CA LEU A 68 -9.22 9.24 4.33
C LEU A 68 -9.69 9.69 5.73
N LEU A 69 -8.88 10.50 6.42
CA LEU A 69 -9.18 10.92 7.80
C LEU A 69 -10.30 11.98 7.85
N SER A 70 -10.46 12.78 6.81
CA SER A 70 -11.51 13.82 6.75
C SER A 70 -12.93 13.27 6.63
N GLN A 71 -13.09 11.98 6.26
CA GLN A 71 -14.41 11.36 6.11
C GLN A 71 -15.19 11.24 7.42
N GLY A 72 -14.54 11.39 8.58
CA GLY A 72 -15.21 11.28 9.89
C GLY A 72 -15.65 9.85 10.24
N ASN A 73 -15.28 8.86 9.44
CA ASN A 73 -15.64 7.44 9.59
C ASN A 73 -14.80 6.71 10.67
N LEU A 74 -14.22 7.43 11.63
CA LEU A 74 -13.40 6.86 12.69
C LEU A 74 -14.27 6.11 13.71
N LYS A 75 -14.00 4.82 13.90
CA LYS A 75 -14.60 3.99 14.96
C LYS A 75 -13.51 3.57 15.94
N THR A 76 -13.70 3.86 17.22
CA THR A 76 -12.79 3.44 18.29
C THR A 76 -13.49 2.36 19.11
N ILE A 77 -12.87 1.18 19.18
CA ILE A 77 -13.35 0.06 20.00
C ILE A 77 -12.41 -0.05 21.19
N ILE A 78 -12.97 -0.03 22.40
CA ILE A 78 -12.21 -0.22 23.64
C ILE A 78 -12.75 -1.49 24.29
N MET A 79 -11.87 -2.46 24.52
CA MET A 79 -12.21 -3.63 25.32
C MET A 79 -11.96 -3.28 26.78
N VAL A 80 -13.03 -3.28 27.58
CA VAL A 80 -12.95 -3.13 29.04
C VAL A 80 -13.06 -4.52 29.70
N PRO A 81 -12.45 -4.72 30.88
CA PRO A 81 -12.43 -6.01 31.58
C PRO A 81 -13.82 -6.57 31.89
#